data_AF-A0A2I0NYS3-F1
#
_entry.id   AF-A0A2I0NYS3-F1
#
_cell.length_a   1.000
_cell.length_b   1.000
_cell.length_c   1.000
_cell.angle_alpha   90.00
_cell.angle_beta   90.00
_cell.angle_gamma   90.00
#
_symmetry.space_group_name_H-M   'P 1'
#
loop_
_entity.id
_entity.type
_entity.pdbx_description
1 polymer ?
#
loop_
_entity_poly.entity_id
_entity_poly.type
_entity_poly.pdbx_seq_one_letter_code
_entity_poly.pdbx_strand_id
1 'polypeptide(L)'
;MKTISGCGYIFSVRVLTHRWREVLFFLGVCALLCSVCTAENLTAPEWLAKGSGLAKNTQYEEAITAYDKAIEGNQSYADPWIGKGNVFQSLKRYEEAVSVYD
;
A
#
# COMPACT_ATOMS: atom_id res chain seq x y z
N MET A 1 1.09 -41.34 42.16
CA MET A 1 0.44 -42.45 42.90
C MET A 1 -1.04 -42.46 42.55
N LYS A 2 -1.52 -43.60 42.01
CA LYS A 2 -2.94 -44.02 41.79
C LYS A 2 -3.78 -43.21 40.79
N THR A 3 -4.66 -43.75 39.95
CA THR A 3 -4.79 -44.98 39.12
C THR A 3 -6.11 -44.81 38.35
N ILE A 4 -6.04 -44.91 37.01
CA ILE A 4 -6.94 -45.60 36.05
C ILE A 4 -8.48 -45.55 36.26
N SER A 5 -9.21 -45.12 35.21
CA SER A 5 -10.15 -45.97 34.41
C SER A 5 -11.49 -45.29 34.08
N GLY A 6 -11.89 -45.36 32.81
CA GLY A 6 -13.26 -45.07 32.37
C GLY A 6 -13.37 -44.47 30.97
N CYS A 7 -13.31 -45.33 29.94
CA CYS A 7 -13.73 -45.02 28.57
C CYS A 7 -15.21 -44.59 28.51
N GLY A 8 -15.54 -43.74 27.53
CA GLY A 8 -16.91 -43.43 27.13
C GLY A 8 -16.94 -42.13 26.33
N TYR A 9 -16.52 -42.16 25.06
CA TYR A 9 -17.44 -42.13 23.90
C TYR A 9 -18.45 -40.98 23.93
N ILE A 10 -18.57 -40.29 22.78
CA ILE A 10 -19.55 -39.24 22.45
C ILE A 10 -18.99 -37.83 22.69
N PHE A 11 -18.10 -37.34 21.82
CA PHE A 11 -18.52 -36.83 20.51
C PHE A 11 -19.55 -35.69 20.64
N SER A 12 -19.22 -34.64 21.37
CA SER A 12 -19.85 -33.32 21.14
C SER A 12 -18.96 -32.50 20.19
N VAL A 13 -18.85 -33.00 18.97
CA VAL A 13 -18.11 -32.47 17.81
C VAL A 13 -18.80 -31.21 17.22
N ARG A 14 -19.61 -30.47 18.01
CA ARG A 14 -20.52 -29.46 17.44
C ARG A 14 -20.18 -27.99 17.73
N VAL A 15 -19.21 -27.68 18.58
CA VAL A 15 -18.86 -26.27 18.91
C VAL A 15 -17.46 -25.86 18.45
N LEU A 16 -16.59 -26.82 18.10
CA LEU A 16 -15.22 -26.53 17.66
C LEU A 16 -15.08 -26.30 16.15
N THR A 17 -16.12 -26.48 15.33
CA THR A 17 -16.03 -26.29 13.87
C THR A 17 -16.26 -24.85 13.40
N HIS A 18 -16.89 -23.99 14.21
CA HIS A 18 -17.15 -22.59 13.83
C HIS A 18 -15.93 -21.68 13.94
N ARG A 19 -15.02 -21.94 14.90
CA ARG A 19 -13.89 -21.03 15.17
C ARG A 19 -12.72 -21.21 14.20
N TRP A 20 -12.58 -22.39 13.60
CA TRP A 20 -11.53 -22.68 12.61
C TRP A 20 -11.95 -22.27 11.19
N ARG A 21 -13.25 -22.19 10.90
CA ARG A 21 -13.76 -21.72 9.60
C ARG A 21 -13.39 -20.25 9.37
N GLU A 22 -13.56 -19.41 10.39
CA GLU A 22 -13.14 -18.00 10.35
C GLU A 22 -11.62 -17.85 10.27
N VAL A 23 -10.85 -18.62 11.06
CA VAL A 23 -9.36 -18.56 11.05
C VAL A 23 -8.77 -19.00 9.70
N LEU A 24 -9.33 -20.04 9.08
CA LEU A 24 -8.94 -20.48 7.74
C LEU A 24 -9.43 -19.50 6.66
N PHE A 25 -10.55 -18.82 6.87
CA PHE A 25 -11.03 -17.75 5.99
C PHE A 25 -10.09 -16.53 6.05
N PHE A 26 -9.68 -16.09 7.23
CA PHE A 26 -8.72 -14.98 7.39
C PHE A 26 -7.32 -15.31 6.88
N LEU A 27 -6.83 -16.54 7.07
CA LEU A 27 -5.54 -16.99 6.51
C LEU A 27 -5.59 -17.16 4.97
N GLY A 28 -6.71 -17.67 4.44
CA GLY A 28 -6.93 -17.81 3.00
C GLY A 28 -7.14 -16.47 2.30
N VAL A 29 -7.84 -15.53 2.94
CA VAL A 29 -8.01 -14.15 2.47
C VAL A 29 -6.68 -13.39 2.54
N CYS A 30 -5.86 -13.57 3.58
CA CYS A 30 -4.49 -13.04 3.59
C CYS A 30 -3.63 -13.59 2.45
N ALA A 31 -3.72 -14.88 2.11
CA ALA A 31 -2.98 -15.48 1.01
C ALA A 31 -3.48 -15.02 -0.37
N LEU A 32 -4.80 -14.80 -0.52
CA LEU A 32 -5.40 -14.25 -1.74
C LEU A 32 -5.16 -12.74 -1.89
N LEU A 33 -5.10 -11.99 -0.78
CA LEU A 33 -4.68 -10.58 -0.77
C LEU A 33 -3.16 -10.43 -0.96
N CYS A 34 -2.37 -11.48 -0.73
CA CYS A 34 -0.92 -11.47 -0.98
C CYS A 34 -0.57 -11.49 -2.48
N SER A 35 -1.48 -11.92 -3.35
CA SER A 35 -1.31 -11.80 -4.81
C SER A 35 -1.36 -10.34 -5.29
N VAL A 36 -1.80 -9.39 -4.45
CA VAL A 36 -1.80 -7.94 -4.73
C VAL A 36 -0.81 -7.23 -3.78
N CYS A 37 0.34 -7.84 -3.54
CA CYS A 37 1.52 -7.12 -3.06
C CYS A 37 2.58 -7.09 -4.16
N THR A 38 2.17 -6.80 -5.40
CA THR A 38 3.12 -6.25 -6.37
C THR A 38 3.47 -4.85 -5.85
N ALA A 39 4.48 -4.78 -4.99
CA ALA A 39 5.24 -3.55 -4.83
C ALA A 39 5.85 -3.27 -6.21
N GLU A 40 5.13 -2.52 -7.04
CA GLU A 40 5.64 -2.03 -8.31
C GLU A 40 6.88 -1.18 -7.98
N ASN A 41 8.06 -1.76 -8.14
CA ASN A 41 9.31 -1.04 -8.02
C ASN A 41 9.54 -0.26 -9.32
N LEU A 42 8.69 0.75 -9.57
CA LEU A 42 8.87 1.65 -10.70
C LEU A 42 10.12 2.49 -10.47
N THR A 43 10.89 2.68 -11.54
CA THR A 43 12.06 3.53 -11.56
C THR A 43 11.69 5.01 -11.49
N ALA A 44 12.61 5.87 -11.06
CA ALA A 44 12.39 7.33 -11.00
C ALA A 44 11.77 7.95 -12.28
N PRO A 45 12.23 7.63 -13.52
CA PRO A 45 11.61 8.18 -14.73
C PRO A 45 10.19 7.66 -15.00
N GLU A 46 9.85 6.44 -14.58
CA GLU A 46 8.50 5.90 -14.74
C GLU A 46 7.51 6.60 -13.79
N TRP A 47 7.92 6.86 -12.55
CA TRP A 47 7.13 7.68 -11.62
C TRP A 47 6.93 9.10 -12.12
N LEU A 48 7.94 9.71 -12.76
CA LEU A 48 7.82 11.02 -13.39
C LEU A 48 6.77 11.01 -14.51
N ALA A 49 6.84 10.03 -15.42
CA ALA A 49 5.88 9.91 -16.52
C ALA A 49 4.44 9.73 -16.00
N LYS A 50 4.27 8.92 -14.94
CA LYS A 50 3.00 8.71 -14.26
C LYS A 50 2.49 10.01 -13.62
N GLY A 51 3.35 10.72 -12.88
CA GLY A 51 3.03 12.00 -12.26
C GLY A 51 2.62 13.07 -13.28
N SER A 52 3.31 13.13 -14.42
CA SER A 52 2.96 14.05 -15.52
C SER A 52 1.59 13.74 -16.13
N GLY A 53 1.26 12.45 -16.31
CA GLY A 53 -0.06 12.02 -16.76
C GLY A 53 -1.17 12.40 -15.77
N LEU A 54 -0.96 12.15 -14.48
CA LEU A 54 -1.91 12.50 -13.42
C LEU A 54 -2.12 14.01 -13.29
N ALA A 55 -1.06 14.80 -13.42
CA ALA A 55 -1.14 16.27 -13.42
C ALA A 55 -2.00 16.79 -14.57
N LYS A 56 -1.91 16.19 -15.78
CA LYS A 56 -2.78 16.51 -16.93
C LYS A 56 -4.23 16.13 -16.68
N ASN A 57 -4.47 15.03 -15.96
CA ASN A 57 -5.80 14.57 -15.56
C ASN A 57 -6.37 15.33 -14.35
N THR A 58 -5.75 16.45 -13.95
CA THR A 58 -6.11 17.26 -12.78
C THR A 58 -6.11 16.53 -11.43
N GLN A 59 -5.52 15.32 -11.37
CA GLN A 59 -5.33 14.54 -10.16
C GLN A 59 -4.04 14.97 -9.45
N TYR A 60 -4.05 16.19 -8.91
CA TYR A 60 -2.86 16.84 -8.37
C TYR A 60 -2.27 16.14 -7.12
N GLU A 61 -3.10 15.67 -6.20
CA GLU A 61 -2.67 14.95 -4.98
C GLU A 61 -1.92 13.64 -5.32
N GLU A 62 -2.47 12.86 -6.25
CA GLU A 62 -1.85 11.62 -6.72
C GLU A 62 -0.56 11.90 -7.51
N ALA A 63 -0.53 13.00 -8.29
CA ALA A 63 0.65 13.43 -9.01
C ALA A 63 1.79 13.81 -8.05
N ILE A 64 1.50 14.53 -6.96
CA ILE A 64 2.49 14.86 -5.92
C ILE A 64 3.07 13.57 -5.32
N THR A 65 2.21 12.62 -4.97
CA THR A 65 2.64 11.33 -4.42
C THR A 65 3.53 10.55 -5.41
N ALA A 66 3.23 10.62 -6.71
CA ALA A 66 4.05 10.01 -7.74
C ALA A 66 5.43 10.69 -7.86
N TYR A 67 5.48 12.03 -7.81
CA TYR A 67 6.75 12.74 -7.81
C TYR A 67 7.58 12.47 -6.55
N ASP A 68 6.96 12.33 -5.38
CA ASP A 68 7.67 11.97 -4.14
C ASP A 68 8.33 10.60 -4.24
N LYS A 69 7.64 9.60 -4.79
CA LYS A 69 8.24 8.29 -5.06
C LYS A 69 9.38 8.36 -6.07
N ALA A 70 9.29 9.26 -7.06
CA ALA A 70 10.41 9.47 -8.01
C ALA A 70 11.63 10.06 -7.30
N ILE A 71 11.44 11.00 -6.37
CA ILE A 71 12.49 11.64 -5.58
C ILE A 71 13.13 10.63 -4.62
N GLU A 72 12.33 9.80 -3.94
CA GLU A 72 12.83 8.71 -3.07
C GLU A 72 13.68 7.71 -3.85
N GLY A 73 13.29 7.38 -5.08
CA GLY A 73 14.03 6.46 -5.95
C GLY A 73 15.34 7.05 -6.50
N ASN A 74 15.38 8.35 -6.79
CA ASN A 74 16.59 9.03 -7.24
C ASN A 74 16.57 10.53 -6.90
N GLN A 75 17.20 10.88 -5.79
CA GLN A 75 17.30 12.27 -5.32
C GLN A 75 18.09 13.19 -6.26
N SER A 76 18.96 12.63 -7.11
CA SER A 76 19.73 13.41 -8.10
C SER A 76 18.88 13.84 -9.30
N TYR A 77 17.65 13.33 -9.42
CA TYR A 77 16.79 13.63 -10.54
C TYR A 77 16.01 14.92 -10.26
N ALA A 78 16.27 15.97 -11.03
CA ALA A 78 15.68 17.30 -10.82
C ALA A 78 14.26 17.43 -11.42
N ASP A 79 13.93 16.64 -12.45
CA ASP A 79 12.65 16.73 -13.16
C ASP A 79 11.41 16.53 -12.25
N PRO A 80 11.40 15.59 -11.27
CA PRO A 80 10.27 15.42 -10.35
C PRO A 80 10.05 16.62 -9.44
N TRP A 81 11.11 17.31 -9.00
CA TRP A 81 11.00 18.52 -8.20
C TRP A 81 10.32 19.65 -8.98
N ILE A 82 10.71 19.81 -10.24
CA ILE A 82 10.08 20.78 -11.16
C ILE A 82 8.60 20.42 -11.38
N GLY A 83 8.31 19.14 -11.63
CA GLY A 83 6.94 18.64 -11.78
C GLY A 83 6.06 18.87 -10.55
N LYS A 84 6.60 18.61 -9.36
CA LYS A 84 5.92 18.79 -8.08
C LYS A 84 5.62 20.28 -7.81
N GLY A 85 6.58 21.18 -8.04
CA GLY A 85 6.35 22.62 -7.90
C GLY A 85 5.30 23.17 -8.87
N ASN A 86 5.29 22.71 -10.13
CA ASN A 86 4.26 23.09 -11.12
C ASN A 86 2.85 22.65 -10.68
N VAL A 87 2.73 21.47 -10.07
CA VAL A 87 1.46 20.99 -9.51
C VAL A 87 1.02 21.85 -8.33
N PHE A 88 1.91 22.23 -7.42
CA PHE A 88 1.56 23.13 -6.31
C PHE A 88 1.16 24.54 -6.78
N GLN A 89 1.79 25.07 -7.83
CA GLN A 89 1.35 26.32 -8.46
C GLN A 89 -0.07 26.18 -9.04
N SER A 90 -0.38 25.04 -9.67
CA SER A 90 -1.72 24.75 -10.20
C SER A 90 -2.79 24.66 -9.09
N LEU A 91 -2.40 24.18 -7.91
CA LEU A 91 -3.22 24.16 -6.70
C LEU A 91 -3.28 25.51 -5.97
N LYS A 92 -2.57 26.54 -6.45
CA LYS A 92 -2.40 27.86 -5.80
C LYS A 92 -1.79 27.77 -4.39
N ARG A 93 -1.06 26.70 -4.09
CA ARG A 93 -0.35 26.47 -2.82
C ARG A 93 1.09 26.93 -2.96
N TYR A 94 1.28 28.25 -3.05
CA TYR A 94 2.59 28.84 -3.36
C TYR A 94 3.62 28.64 -2.25
N GLU A 95 3.19 28.64 -0.98
CA GLU A 95 4.08 28.42 0.17
C GLU A 95 4.75 27.04 0.09
N GLU A 96 3.98 26.01 -0.28
CA GLU A 96 4.48 24.65 -0.41
C GLU A 96 5.30 24.45 -1.69
N ALA A 97 4.99 25.18 -2.76
CA ALA A 97 5.83 25.20 -3.94
C ALA A 97 7.24 25.74 -3.60
N VAL A 98 7.34 26.78 -2.78
CA VAL A 98 8.64 27.34 -2.35
C VAL A 98 9.39 26.34 -1.48
N SER A 99 8.73 25.68 -0.53
CA SER A 99 9.40 24.67 0.33
C SER A 99 9.89 23.44 -0.43
N VAL A 100 9.38 23.19 -1.64
CA VAL A 100 9.84 22.09 -2.49
C VAL A 100 11.13 22.46 -3.24
N TYR A 101 11.40 23.75 -3.44
CA TYR A 101 12.60 24.20 -4.15
C TYR A 101 13.75 24.63 -3.22
N ASP A 102 13.48 24.78 -1.92
CA ASP A 102 14.46 25.12 -0.87
C ASP A 102 15.18 23.86 -0.35
#